data_AF-A0A3D4Z051-F1
#
_entry.id   AF-A0A3D4Z051-F1
#
_cell.length_a   1.000
_cell.length_b   1.000
_cell.length_c   1.000
_cell.angle_alpha   90.00
_cell.angle_beta   90.00
_cell.angle_gamma   90.00
#
_symmetry.space_group_name_H-M   'P 1'
#
loop_
_entity.id
_entity.type
_entity.pdbx_description
1 polymer ?
#
loop_
_entity_poly.entity_id
_entity_poly.type
_entity_poly.pdbx_seq_one_letter_code
_entity_poly.pdbx_strand_id
1 'polypeptide(L)'
;LYPRNDFFDDDYEFWKDSGRHRPFFVGTYPDYHLLYSAERPPGKASSLGKTVKGILREFTNSYNVYAYLAQFFLHSSKIVRSRPNGFSYSGFYDFTPEGWARMRYALEKIIAEASGKRITILLLPSPSDIERFLQEKKPAPLSRQMAEFGKTNGVEIVDLLPAIAQVGSDWKQYYNYPCDRHLSESGDALVARILLERLGIQVSAKSGR
;
A
#
# COMPACT_ATOMS: atom_id res chain seq x y z
N LEU A 1 7.17 -1.00 3.55
CA LEU A 1 5.71 -0.83 3.70
C LEU A 1 5.26 0.31 2.82
N TYR A 2 4.20 0.08 2.07
CA TYR A 2 3.47 1.12 1.35
C TYR A 2 2.05 1.16 1.93
N PRO A 3 1.80 1.98 2.97
CA PRO A 3 0.66 1.82 3.87
C PRO A 3 -0.70 1.78 3.16
N ARG A 4 -0.85 2.54 2.08
CA ARG A 4 -2.07 2.50 1.27
C ARG A 4 -2.38 1.10 0.74
N ASN A 5 -1.38 0.39 0.24
CA ASN A 5 -1.53 -0.97 -0.24
C ASN A 5 -1.62 -1.94 0.95
N ASP A 6 -0.75 -1.80 1.95
CA ASP A 6 -0.72 -2.72 3.09
C ASP A 6 -2.07 -2.79 3.82
N PHE A 7 -2.75 -1.65 4.02
CA PHE A 7 -4.08 -1.63 4.65
C PHE A 7 -5.20 -2.10 3.74
N PHE A 8 -5.13 -1.80 2.45
CA PHE A 8 -6.19 -2.14 1.50
C PHE A 8 -6.12 -3.60 1.06
N ASP A 9 -4.93 -4.14 0.86
CA ASP A 9 -4.72 -5.51 0.38
C ASP A 9 -5.07 -6.56 1.44
N ASP A 10 -4.95 -6.23 2.74
CA ASP A 10 -5.32 -7.09 3.88
C ASP A 10 -6.77 -6.84 4.38
N ASP A 11 -7.61 -6.12 3.62
CA ASP A 11 -9.04 -5.99 3.92
C ASP A 11 -9.83 -7.20 3.39
N TYR A 12 -10.07 -8.18 4.28
CA TYR A 12 -10.83 -9.38 3.93
C TYR A 12 -12.24 -9.06 3.41
N GLU A 13 -12.96 -8.14 4.04
CA GLU A 13 -14.33 -7.82 3.67
C GLU A 13 -14.40 -7.19 2.27
N PHE A 14 -13.37 -6.43 1.91
CA PHE A 14 -13.23 -5.89 0.57
C PHE A 14 -12.91 -6.97 -0.48
N TRP A 15 -12.03 -7.92 -0.17
CA TRP A 15 -11.47 -8.86 -1.15
C TRP A 15 -12.10 -10.26 -1.17
N LYS A 16 -12.95 -10.63 -0.19
CA LYS A 16 -13.52 -11.98 -0.07
C LYS A 16 -14.25 -12.46 -1.33
N ASP A 17 -14.93 -11.56 -2.03
CA ASP A 17 -15.69 -11.88 -3.25
C ASP A 17 -14.92 -11.65 -4.56
N SER A 18 -13.62 -11.32 -4.48
CA SER A 18 -12.80 -11.02 -5.66
C SER A 18 -12.51 -12.25 -6.55
N GLY A 19 -12.78 -13.45 -6.05
CA GLY A 19 -12.48 -14.71 -6.72
C GLY A 19 -10.98 -15.03 -6.82
N ARG A 20 -10.12 -14.24 -6.18
CA ARG A 20 -8.68 -14.50 -6.06
C ARG A 20 -8.41 -15.26 -4.77
N HIS A 21 -7.62 -16.32 -4.83
CA HIS A 21 -7.12 -17.03 -3.64
C HIS A 21 -6.01 -16.19 -3.00
N ARG A 22 -6.29 -15.61 -1.82
CA ARG A 22 -5.39 -14.68 -1.11
C ARG A 22 -5.46 -14.92 0.40
N PRO A 23 -4.35 -14.81 1.13
CA PRO A 23 -4.33 -14.89 2.58
C PRO A 23 -4.80 -13.58 3.23
N PHE A 24 -5.45 -13.68 4.39
CA PHE A 24 -5.87 -12.58 5.24
C PHE A 24 -5.69 -12.95 6.71
N PHE A 25 -5.35 -11.96 7.55
CA PHE A 25 -5.44 -12.12 9.00
C PHE A 25 -6.83 -11.75 9.49
N VAL A 26 -7.56 -12.74 10.02
CA VAL A 26 -8.94 -12.58 10.53
C VAL A 26 -8.97 -12.83 12.04
N GLY A 27 -9.76 -12.05 12.77
CA GLY A 27 -9.83 -12.08 14.23
C GLY A 27 -9.64 -10.69 14.84
N THR A 28 -9.19 -10.67 16.08
CA THR A 28 -8.93 -9.45 16.86
C THR A 28 -7.57 -9.53 17.49
N TYR A 29 -6.79 -8.45 17.46
CA TYR A 29 -5.45 -8.43 18.06
C TYR A 29 -5.48 -8.86 19.54
N PRO A 30 -4.57 -9.75 19.99
CA PRO A 30 -3.48 -10.38 19.22
C PRO A 30 -3.86 -11.72 18.54
N ASP A 31 -5.09 -12.17 18.67
CA ASP A 31 -5.59 -13.49 18.26
C ASP A 31 -6.06 -13.55 16.80
N TYR A 32 -5.15 -13.24 15.87
CA TYR A 32 -5.41 -13.38 14.44
C TYR A 32 -5.06 -14.79 13.93
N HIS A 33 -5.92 -15.33 13.05
CA HIS A 33 -5.68 -16.55 12.30
C HIS A 33 -5.69 -16.28 10.79
N LEU A 34 -5.00 -17.15 10.04
CA LEU A 34 -4.91 -17.03 8.59
C LEU A 34 -6.15 -17.63 7.93
N LEU A 35 -6.85 -16.83 7.13
CA LEU A 35 -7.98 -17.23 6.30
C LEU A 35 -7.66 -16.97 4.83
N TYR A 36 -8.12 -17.82 3.93
CA TYR A 36 -8.03 -17.59 2.49
C TYR A 36 -9.39 -17.23 1.89
N SER A 37 -9.47 -16.20 1.05
CA SER A 37 -10.71 -15.70 0.42
C SER A 37 -11.44 -16.70 -0.49
N ALA A 38 -10.82 -17.82 -0.85
CA ALA A 38 -11.49 -18.88 -1.60
C ALA A 38 -10.82 -20.24 -1.34
N GLU A 39 -11.58 -21.23 -0.85
CA GLU A 39 -11.14 -22.65 -0.79
C GLU A 39 -11.36 -23.41 -2.10
N ARG A 40 -11.70 -22.74 -3.21
CA ARG A 40 -12.05 -23.43 -4.46
C ARG A 40 -11.21 -22.94 -5.65
N PRO A 41 -10.52 -23.84 -6.40
CA PRO A 41 -10.26 -23.56 -7.81
C PRO A 41 -11.63 -23.29 -8.46
N PRO A 42 -11.77 -22.33 -9.37
CA PRO A 42 -13.05 -22.00 -9.97
C PRO A 42 -13.67 -23.27 -10.56
N GLY A 43 -14.67 -23.80 -9.85
CA GLY A 43 -15.47 -24.92 -10.31
C GLY A 43 -16.06 -24.57 -11.67
N LYS A 44 -16.15 -25.57 -12.55
CA LYS A 44 -16.70 -25.51 -13.91
C LYS A 44 -18.10 -24.86 -13.93
N ALA A 45 -18.17 -23.54 -13.91
CA ALA A 45 -19.37 -22.79 -14.24
C ALA A 45 -19.61 -22.93 -15.76
N SER A 46 -20.85 -23.28 -16.12
CA SER A 46 -21.32 -23.75 -17.43
C SER A 46 -20.67 -23.05 -18.64
N SER A 47 -20.27 -23.87 -19.63
CA SER A 47 -19.47 -23.42 -20.79
C SER A 47 -20.18 -22.44 -21.72
N LEU A 48 -21.50 -22.29 -21.63
CA LEU A 48 -22.27 -21.43 -22.55
C LEU A 48 -22.15 -19.94 -22.24
N GLY A 49 -22.15 -19.54 -20.96
CA GLY A 49 -22.06 -18.13 -20.57
C GLY A 49 -20.69 -17.50 -20.84
N LYS A 50 -19.61 -18.30 -20.76
CA LYS A 50 -18.24 -17.84 -21.06
C LYS A 50 -18.01 -17.63 -22.54
N THR A 51 -18.66 -18.39 -23.42
CA THR A 51 -18.53 -18.23 -24.88
C THR A 51 -19.20 -16.94 -25.36
N VAL A 52 -20.42 -16.65 -24.90
CA VAL A 52 -21.10 -15.39 -25.25
C VAL A 52 -20.36 -14.18 -24.66
N LYS A 53 -19.90 -14.30 -23.41
CA LYS A 53 -19.09 -13.25 -22.76
C LYS A 53 -17.72 -13.07 -23.43
N GLY A 54 -17.09 -14.15 -23.90
CA GLY A 54 -15.84 -14.13 -24.65
C GLY A 54 -16.01 -13.46 -26.00
N ILE A 55 -17.04 -13.83 -26.76
CA ILE A 55 -17.38 -13.22 -28.05
C ILE A 55 -17.69 -11.73 -27.89
N LEU A 56 -18.50 -11.34 -26.89
CA LEU A 56 -18.76 -9.92 -26.62
C LEU A 56 -17.50 -9.16 -26.20
N ARG A 57 -16.61 -9.79 -25.43
CA ARG A 57 -15.33 -9.21 -25.02
C ARG A 57 -14.35 -9.04 -26.19
N GLU A 58 -14.36 -9.95 -27.16
CA GLU A 58 -13.51 -9.91 -28.36
C GLU A 58 -14.07 -8.97 -29.45
N PHE A 59 -15.40 -8.91 -29.63
CA PHE A 59 -16.02 -8.10 -30.68
C PHE A 59 -16.35 -6.67 -30.27
N THR A 60 -16.42 -6.37 -28.97
CA THR A 60 -16.69 -5.00 -28.52
C THR A 60 -15.62 -4.55 -27.53
N ASN A 61 -14.71 -3.69 -28.00
CA ASN A 61 -13.92 -2.82 -27.13
C ASN A 61 -14.80 -2.07 -26.10
N SER A 62 -16.10 -1.91 -26.40
CA SER A 62 -17.13 -1.36 -25.52
C SER A 62 -17.41 -2.22 -24.27
N TYR A 63 -17.23 -3.54 -24.28
CA TYR A 63 -17.43 -4.36 -23.06
C TYR A 63 -16.32 -4.12 -22.03
N ASN A 64 -15.07 -4.01 -22.48
CA ASN A 64 -13.95 -3.68 -21.59
C ASN A 64 -14.07 -2.23 -21.08
N VAL A 65 -14.51 -1.30 -21.93
CA VAL A 65 -14.81 0.08 -21.53
C VAL A 65 -16.00 0.12 -20.55
N TYR A 66 -17.08 -0.63 -20.79
CA TYR A 66 -18.23 -0.70 -19.89
C TYR A 66 -17.88 -1.38 -18.56
N ALA A 67 -17.12 -2.48 -18.58
CA ALA A 67 -16.66 -3.14 -17.36
C ALA A 67 -15.72 -2.23 -16.56
N TYR A 68 -14.82 -1.51 -17.24
CA TYR A 68 -13.96 -0.51 -16.63
C TYR A 68 -14.78 0.65 -16.06
N LEU A 69 -15.73 1.21 -16.81
CA LEU A 69 -16.61 2.29 -16.35
C LEU A 69 -17.52 1.82 -15.20
N ALA A 70 -18.09 0.62 -15.27
CA ALA A 70 -18.93 0.07 -14.22
C ALA A 70 -18.12 -0.20 -12.94
N GLN A 71 -16.91 -0.77 -13.05
CA GLN A 71 -16.01 -0.89 -11.90
C GLN A 71 -15.60 0.49 -11.37
N PHE A 72 -15.30 1.44 -12.26
CA PHE A 72 -14.99 2.81 -11.91
C PHE A 72 -16.16 3.47 -11.18
N PHE A 73 -17.40 3.37 -11.64
CA PHE A 73 -18.58 3.95 -10.97
C PHE A 73 -18.93 3.23 -9.66
N LEU A 74 -18.83 1.90 -9.61
CA LEU A 74 -19.06 1.10 -8.39
C LEU A 74 -17.98 1.32 -7.33
N HIS A 75 -16.72 1.51 -7.73
CA HIS A 75 -15.63 1.83 -6.81
C HIS A 75 -15.61 3.30 -6.46
N SER A 76 -15.90 4.22 -7.38
CA SER A 76 -16.02 5.66 -7.10
C SER A 76 -17.12 5.90 -6.07
N SER A 77 -18.29 5.27 -6.21
CA SER A 77 -19.38 5.44 -5.24
C SER A 77 -19.09 4.84 -3.86
N LYS A 78 -18.24 3.80 -3.76
CA LYS A 78 -17.77 3.24 -2.49
C LYS A 78 -16.58 4.01 -1.89
N ILE A 79 -15.71 4.59 -2.72
CA ILE A 79 -14.56 5.41 -2.31
C ILE A 79 -14.98 6.84 -1.92
N VAL A 80 -16.13 7.32 -2.43
CA VAL A 80 -16.71 8.65 -2.15
C VAL A 80 -17.53 8.67 -0.86
N ARG A 81 -17.89 7.52 -0.29
CA ARG A 81 -18.54 7.50 1.04
C ARG A 81 -17.48 7.65 2.13
N SER A 82 -17.47 8.86 2.70
CA SER A 82 -16.75 9.29 3.90
C SER A 82 -15.33 9.80 3.66
N ARG A 83 -15.17 11.07 3.26
CA ARG A 83 -13.93 11.81 3.51
C ARG A 83 -14.24 13.19 4.09
N PRO A 84 -13.78 13.50 5.32
CA PRO A 84 -14.15 14.75 5.99
C PRO A 84 -13.66 16.02 5.29
N ASN A 85 -12.61 15.97 4.46
CA ASN A 85 -11.81 17.16 4.11
C ASN A 85 -11.44 17.30 2.62
N GLY A 86 -12.10 16.59 1.69
CA GLY A 86 -11.85 16.73 0.24
C GLY A 86 -10.54 16.14 -0.31
N PHE A 87 -9.70 15.52 0.53
CA PHE A 87 -8.46 14.87 0.11
C PHE A 87 -8.65 13.47 -0.51
N SER A 88 -7.67 13.05 -1.30
CA SER A 88 -7.48 11.63 -1.63
C SER A 88 -7.13 10.83 -0.36
N TYR A 89 -7.49 9.54 -0.31
CA TYR A 89 -7.15 8.68 0.83
C TYR A 89 -5.64 8.67 1.05
N SER A 90 -5.26 8.76 2.32
CA SER A 90 -3.89 8.76 2.77
C SER A 90 -3.67 7.62 3.76
N GLY A 91 -2.81 6.67 3.41
CA GLY A 91 -2.49 5.55 4.30
C GLY A 91 -1.81 6.02 5.60
N PHE A 92 -1.21 7.21 5.59
CA PHE A 92 -0.58 7.81 6.76
C PHE A 92 -1.57 8.46 7.76
N TYR A 93 -2.78 8.79 7.32
CA TYR A 93 -3.75 9.58 8.09
C TYR A 93 -5.12 8.90 8.26
N ASP A 94 -5.56 8.13 7.27
CA ASP A 94 -6.94 7.60 7.18
C ASP A 94 -7.04 6.09 7.45
N PHE A 95 -5.99 5.48 8.01
CA PHE A 95 -6.03 4.07 8.38
C PHE A 95 -6.98 3.85 9.58
N THR A 96 -7.62 2.68 9.63
CA THR A 96 -8.50 2.34 10.76
C THR A 96 -7.70 1.68 11.88
N PRO A 97 -8.18 1.72 13.14
CA PRO A 97 -7.57 0.99 14.24
C PRO A 97 -7.39 -0.50 13.94
N GLU A 98 -8.34 -1.13 13.25
CA GLU A 98 -8.27 -2.55 12.86
C GLU A 98 -7.19 -2.80 11.80
N GLY A 99 -7.07 -1.89 10.81
CA GLY A 99 -6.01 -1.95 9.81
C GLY A 99 -4.62 -1.80 10.44
N TRP A 100 -4.47 -0.87 11.39
CA TRP A 100 -3.24 -0.75 12.19
C TRP A 100 -2.95 -2.03 12.99
N ALA A 101 -3.95 -2.59 13.67
CA ALA A 101 -3.78 -3.77 14.50
C ALA A 101 -3.32 -5.01 13.70
N ARG A 102 -3.86 -5.21 12.48
CA ARG A 102 -3.41 -6.28 11.58
C ARG A 102 -2.01 -6.06 11.06
N MET A 103 -1.70 -4.83 10.59
CA MET A 103 -0.34 -4.50 10.12
C MET A 103 0.68 -4.69 11.24
N ARG A 104 0.38 -4.21 12.46
CA ARG A 104 1.20 -4.41 13.65
C ARG A 104 1.44 -5.90 13.91
N TYR A 105 0.38 -6.72 13.91
CA TYR A 105 0.52 -8.15 14.12
C TYR A 105 1.43 -8.82 13.07
N ALA A 106 1.24 -8.48 11.79
CA ALA A 106 2.09 -9.01 10.72
C ALA A 106 3.57 -8.63 10.92
N LEU A 107 3.85 -7.38 11.33
CA LEU A 107 5.21 -6.94 11.64
C LEU A 107 5.80 -7.66 12.85
N GLU A 108 5.02 -7.88 13.91
CA GLU A 108 5.47 -8.67 15.08
C GLU A 108 5.84 -10.10 14.68
N LYS A 109 5.08 -10.73 13.76
CA LYS A 109 5.43 -12.05 13.21
C LYS A 109 6.71 -12.01 12.38
N ILE A 110 6.87 -11.01 11.51
CA ILE A 110 8.12 -10.84 10.73
C ILE A 110 9.33 -10.69 11.66
N ILE A 111 9.20 -9.91 12.74
CA ILE A 111 10.26 -9.71 13.73
C ILE A 111 10.62 -11.01 14.45
N ALA A 112 9.61 -11.77 14.89
CA ALA A 112 9.83 -13.05 15.52
C ALA A 112 10.55 -14.05 14.59
N GLU A 113 10.13 -14.14 13.33
CA GLU A 113 10.71 -15.06 12.34
C GLU A 113 12.13 -14.68 11.92
N ALA A 114 12.48 -13.39 11.97
CA ALA A 114 13.80 -12.91 11.58
C ALA A 114 14.94 -13.41 12.49
N SER A 115 14.64 -14.07 13.61
CA SER A 115 15.61 -14.85 14.41
C SER A 115 16.85 -14.04 14.80
N GLY A 116 16.65 -12.81 15.28
CA GLY A 116 17.73 -11.92 15.74
C GLY A 116 18.45 -11.14 14.63
N LYS A 117 18.03 -11.25 13.36
CA LYS A 117 18.52 -10.36 12.30
C LYS A 117 18.06 -8.93 12.55
N ARG A 118 18.92 -7.96 12.23
CA ARG A 118 18.54 -6.54 12.23
C ARG A 118 17.46 -6.30 11.18
N ILE A 119 16.33 -5.75 11.60
CA ILE A 119 15.24 -5.33 10.71
C ILE A 119 15.17 -3.81 10.69
N THR A 120 15.08 -3.28 9.47
CA THR A 120 14.73 -1.88 9.21
C THR A 120 13.42 -1.86 8.43
N ILE A 121 12.42 -1.14 8.93
CA ILE A 121 11.12 -0.98 8.28
C ILE A 121 11.07 0.39 7.63
N LEU A 122 10.91 0.38 6.31
CA LEU A 122 10.76 1.58 5.49
C LEU A 122 9.28 1.91 5.29
N LEU A 123 8.86 3.14 5.58
CA LEU A 123 7.52 3.66 5.25
C LEU A 123 7.61 4.52 4.00
N LEU A 124 7.00 4.04 2.91
CA LEU A 124 6.91 4.73 1.64
C LEU A 124 5.61 5.52 1.57
N PRO A 125 5.63 6.85 1.40
CA PRO A 125 4.42 7.63 1.17
C PRO A 125 3.91 7.48 -0.28
N SER A 126 2.62 7.69 -0.47
CA SER A 126 2.03 7.97 -1.78
C SER A 126 1.99 9.48 -2.06
N PRO A 127 1.72 9.91 -3.30
CA PRO A 127 1.49 11.32 -3.61
C PRO A 127 0.44 11.99 -2.70
N SER A 128 -0.67 11.30 -2.39
CA SER A 128 -1.71 11.86 -1.53
C SER A 128 -1.28 12.00 -0.07
N ASP A 129 -0.37 11.17 0.42
CA ASP A 129 0.21 11.32 1.76
C ASP A 129 1.10 12.58 1.82
N ILE A 130 1.92 12.81 0.78
CA ILE A 130 2.81 13.97 0.69
C ILE A 130 2.01 15.27 0.58
N GLU A 131 1.02 15.32 -0.31
CA GLU A 131 0.13 16.48 -0.47
C GLU A 131 -0.55 16.85 0.85
N ARG A 132 -1.10 15.85 1.54
CA ARG A 132 -1.76 16.05 2.82
C ARG A 132 -0.79 16.50 3.92
N PHE A 133 0.39 15.91 3.98
CA PHE A 133 1.43 16.30 4.95
C PHE A 133 1.86 17.76 4.76
N LEU A 134 2.09 18.18 3.51
CA LEU A 134 2.47 19.55 3.17
C LEU A 134 1.36 20.55 3.49
N GLN A 135 0.09 20.18 3.28
CA GLN A 135 -1.05 21.05 3.54
C GLN A 135 -1.39 21.14 5.04
N GLU A 136 -1.44 20.02 5.76
CA GLU A 136 -1.82 20.00 7.17
C GLU A 136 -0.70 20.49 8.09
N LYS A 137 0.57 20.33 7.68
CA LYS A 137 1.78 20.69 8.48
C LYS A 137 1.77 20.08 9.88
N LYS A 138 1.16 18.90 10.02
CA LYS A 138 1.06 18.13 11.27
C LYS A 138 1.71 16.77 11.09
N PRO A 139 2.35 16.22 12.14
CA PRO A 139 2.86 14.85 12.10
C PRO A 139 1.74 13.87 11.73
N ALA A 140 2.01 12.97 10.78
CA ALA A 140 1.05 11.97 10.39
C ALA A 140 0.82 10.95 11.53
N PRO A 141 -0.44 10.56 11.82
CA PRO A 141 -0.75 9.59 12.87
C PRO A 141 0.03 8.27 12.73
N LEU A 142 0.18 7.76 11.50
CA LEU A 142 0.91 6.52 11.26
C LEU A 142 2.39 6.64 11.61
N SER A 143 3.01 7.77 11.26
CA SER A 143 4.42 8.05 11.60
C SER A 143 4.66 7.95 13.10
N ARG A 144 3.75 8.48 13.92
CA ARG A 144 3.83 8.39 15.38
C ARG A 144 3.70 6.95 15.86
N GLN A 145 2.69 6.22 15.37
CA GLN A 145 2.46 4.83 15.79
C GLN A 145 3.62 3.92 15.40
N MET A 146 4.17 4.09 14.20
CA MET A 146 5.33 3.35 13.75
C MET A 146 6.59 3.69 14.55
N ALA A 147 6.82 4.96 14.87
CA ALA A 147 7.95 5.34 15.73
C ALA A 147 7.86 4.70 17.13
N GLU A 148 6.67 4.64 17.72
CA GLU A 148 6.42 3.96 19.00
C GLU A 148 6.59 2.43 18.89
N PHE A 149 6.08 1.84 17.81
CA PHE A 149 6.28 0.42 17.50
C PHE A 149 7.77 0.06 17.37
N GLY A 150 8.54 0.90 16.68
CA GLY A 150 9.99 0.73 16.52
C GLY A 150 10.74 0.74 17.85
N LYS A 151 10.43 1.72 18.71
CA LYS A 151 10.99 1.80 20.07
C LYS A 151 10.65 0.57 20.91
N THR A 152 9.41 0.11 20.83
CA THR A 152 8.91 -1.02 21.63
C THR A 152 9.54 -2.34 21.21
N ASN A 153 9.74 -2.55 19.91
CA ASN A 153 10.21 -3.83 19.36
C ASN A 153 11.70 -3.82 18.99
N GLY A 154 12.43 -2.74 19.28
CA GLY A 154 13.86 -2.64 18.96
C GLY A 154 14.16 -2.67 17.46
N VAL A 155 13.24 -2.16 16.62
CA VAL A 155 13.42 -2.11 15.16
C VAL A 155 13.57 -0.69 14.66
N GLU A 156 14.40 -0.51 13.64
CA GLU A 156 14.62 0.80 13.04
C GLU A 156 13.47 1.13 12.08
N ILE A 157 12.87 2.30 12.26
CA ILE A 157 11.81 2.81 11.39
C ILE A 157 12.37 3.98 10.58
N VAL A 158 12.35 3.84 9.26
CA VAL A 158 12.70 4.91 8.33
C VAL A 158 11.42 5.43 7.71
N ASP A 159 10.93 6.55 8.24
CA ASP A 159 9.78 7.27 7.69
C ASP A 159 10.24 8.22 6.58
N LEU A 160 9.87 7.92 5.34
CA LEU A 160 10.23 8.73 4.18
C LEU A 160 9.27 9.89 3.94
N LEU A 161 8.11 9.94 4.59
CA LEU A 161 7.13 11.01 4.35
C LEU A 161 7.73 12.40 4.63
N PRO A 162 8.33 12.68 5.80
CA PRO A 162 8.95 13.98 6.04
C PRO A 162 10.14 14.24 5.09
N ALA A 163 10.94 13.21 4.81
CA ALA A 163 12.15 13.35 4.00
C ALA A 163 11.84 13.72 2.54
N ILE A 164 10.85 13.06 1.94
CA ILE A 164 10.42 13.36 0.56
C ILE A 164 9.69 14.71 0.52
N ALA A 165 8.85 15.02 1.51
CA ALA A 165 8.16 16.31 1.57
C ALA A 165 9.12 17.50 1.71
N GLN A 166 10.25 17.32 2.39
CA GLN A 166 11.28 18.35 2.56
C GLN A 166 12.08 18.66 1.27
N VAL A 167 11.99 17.82 0.24
CA VAL A 167 12.60 18.13 -1.08
C VAL A 167 11.88 19.28 -1.80
N GLY A 168 10.76 19.77 -1.25
CA GLY A 168 10.07 20.95 -1.75
C GLY A 168 9.13 20.66 -2.91
N SER A 169 8.82 21.67 -3.72
CA SER A 169 7.86 21.59 -4.84
C SER A 169 8.14 20.48 -5.86
N ASP A 170 9.39 20.02 -5.89
CA ASP A 170 9.87 19.08 -6.90
C ASP A 170 9.57 17.62 -6.55
N TRP A 171 8.93 17.34 -5.40
CA TRP A 171 8.63 15.96 -4.98
C TRP A 171 7.86 15.15 -6.04
N LYS A 172 7.05 15.81 -6.87
CA LYS A 172 6.28 15.18 -7.96
C LYS A 172 7.17 14.49 -9.00
N GLN A 173 8.41 14.95 -9.19
CA GLN A 173 9.35 14.32 -10.12
C GLN A 173 9.71 12.88 -9.72
N TYR A 174 9.59 12.57 -8.43
CA TYR A 174 9.83 11.24 -7.86
C TYR A 174 8.66 10.27 -8.06
N TYR A 175 7.55 10.73 -8.64
CA TYR A 175 6.35 9.94 -8.95
C TYR A 175 5.87 10.20 -10.39
N ASN A 176 6.78 10.55 -11.30
CA ASN A 176 6.46 11.15 -12.62
C ASN A 176 5.92 10.15 -13.66
N TYR A 177 5.21 9.10 -13.22
CA TYR A 177 4.50 8.22 -14.13
C TYR A 177 3.02 8.64 -14.21
N PRO A 178 2.52 9.10 -15.39
CA PRO A 178 1.19 9.70 -15.49
C PRO A 178 0.02 8.80 -15.04
N CYS A 179 0.18 7.49 -15.17
CA CYS A 179 -0.82 6.48 -14.81
C CYS A 179 -0.37 5.59 -13.66
N ASP A 180 0.78 5.87 -13.06
CA ASP A 180 1.37 5.05 -12.03
C ASP A 180 1.78 5.91 -10.83
N ARG A 181 1.32 5.53 -9.64
CA ARG A 181 1.63 6.23 -8.39
C ARG A 181 2.84 5.64 -7.67
N HIS A 182 3.58 4.73 -8.29
CA HIS A 182 4.87 4.26 -7.79
C HIS A 182 5.97 5.31 -7.96
N LEU A 183 7.09 5.09 -7.28
CA LEU A 183 8.28 5.90 -7.44
C LEU A 183 8.83 5.80 -8.87
N SER A 184 9.34 6.91 -9.40
CA SER A 184 10.19 6.92 -10.58
C SER A 184 11.60 6.42 -10.25
N GLU A 185 12.42 6.18 -11.27
CA GLU A 185 13.84 5.85 -11.09
C GLU A 185 14.56 6.87 -10.20
N SER A 186 14.28 8.17 -10.36
CA SER A 186 14.85 9.21 -9.51
C SER A 186 14.30 9.17 -8.08
N GLY A 187 13.04 8.71 -7.90
CA GLY A 187 12.43 8.46 -6.60
C GLY A 187 13.09 7.28 -5.88
N ASP A 188 13.31 6.18 -6.58
CA ASP A 188 14.03 5.02 -6.04
C ASP A 188 15.46 5.38 -5.65
N ALA A 189 16.16 6.16 -6.48
CA ALA A 189 17.51 6.66 -6.17
C ALA A 189 17.53 7.55 -4.92
N LEU A 190 16.54 8.43 -4.75
CA LEU A 190 16.39 9.26 -3.55
C LEU A 190 16.17 8.39 -2.30
N VAL A 191 15.27 7.41 -2.37
CA VAL A 191 14.98 6.49 -1.26
C VAL A 191 16.21 5.68 -0.88
N ALA A 192 16.92 5.13 -1.87
CA ALA A 192 18.15 4.39 -1.64
C ALA A 192 19.19 5.25 -0.92
N ARG A 193 19.40 6.50 -1.37
CA ARG A 193 20.31 7.44 -0.70
C ARG A 193 19.92 7.69 0.75
N ILE A 194 18.66 8.01 1.03
CA ILE A 194 18.17 8.25 2.40
C ILE A 194 18.42 7.01 3.28
N LEU A 195 18.13 5.82 2.76
CA LEU A 195 18.33 4.58 3.49
C LEU A 195 19.81 4.32 3.80
N LEU A 196 20.69 4.49 2.81
CA LEU A 196 22.13 4.31 2.98
C LEU A 196 22.72 5.29 4.00
N GLU A 197 22.31 6.56 3.95
CA GLU A 197 22.71 7.58 4.93
C GLU A 197 22.25 7.19 6.34
N ARG A 198 21.00 6.74 6.50
CA ARG A 198 20.45 6.29 7.80
C ARG A 198 21.16 5.08 8.37
N LEU A 199 21.52 4.13 7.50
CA LEU A 199 22.24 2.92 7.89
C LEU A 199 23.75 3.15 8.07
N GLY A 200 24.26 4.36 7.78
CA GLY A 200 25.69 4.68 7.87
C GLY A 200 26.54 3.97 6.80
N ILE A 201 25.93 3.55 5.69
CA ILE A 201 26.61 2.84 4.61
C ILE A 201 27.14 3.86 3.61
N GLN A 202 28.47 3.97 3.52
CA GLN A 202 29.14 4.80 2.52
C GLN A 202 29.10 4.09 1.16
N VAL A 203 28.47 4.72 0.16
CA VAL A 203 28.55 4.23 -1.22
C VAL A 203 29.80 4.83 -1.86
N SER A 204 30.83 4.00 -2.06
CA SER A 204 31.97 4.41 -2.87
C SER A 204 31.48 4.60 -4.30
N ALA A 205 31.54 5.84 -4.80
CA ALA A 205 31.26 6.12 -6.20
C ALA A 205 32.27 5.33 -7.04
N LYS A 206 31.82 4.27 -7.72
CA LYS A 206 32.57 3.73 -8.84
C LYS A 206 32.62 4.84 -9.89
N SER A 207 33.75 5.54 -9.95
CA SER A 207 34.10 6.37 -11.09
C SER A 207 34.16 5.46 -12.32
N GLY A 208 33.12 5.51 -13.13
CA GLY A 208 33.16 4.94 -14.47
C GLY A 208 34.29 5.62 -15.23
N ARG A 209 35.29 4.83 -15.63
CA ARG A 209 36.18 5.15 -16.74
C ARG A 209 35.51 4.73 -18.03
#